data_AF-A0A1B6LNA0-F1
#
_entry.id   AF-A0A1B6LNA0-F1
#
_cell.length_a   1.000
_cell.length_b   1.000
_cell.length_c   1.000
_cell.angle_alpha   90.00
_cell.angle_beta   90.00
_cell.angle_gamma   90.00
#
_symmetry.space_group_name_H-M   'P 1'
#
loop_
_entity.id
_entity.type
_entity.pdbx_description
1 polymer ?
#
loop_
_entity_poly.entity_id
_entity_poly.type
_entity_poly.pdbx_seq_one_letter_code
_entity_poly.pdbx_strand_id
1 'polypeptide(L)'
;FTPRNFKRQRYHTSPGSEDEHISVMGEQNVDIGLTRSQLMEDLSRMFDVKLANLATKDDLSQISGQVRDLVEENKELRQEISELKVQEKMFLNKLVVLESRSRRNNLIFKGLGWKGNVTDLSC
;
A
#
# COMPACT_ATOMS: atom_id res chain seq x y z
N PHE A 1 3.42 -27.45 8.65
CA PHE A 1 2.54 -27.59 7.47
C PHE A 1 3.38 -27.33 6.23
N THR A 2 3.67 -28.37 5.44
CA THR A 2 4.47 -28.29 4.21
C THR A 2 3.56 -28.03 3.00
N PRO A 3 3.99 -27.28 1.97
CA PRO A 3 3.15 -26.97 0.82
C PRO A 3 3.05 -28.16 -0.15
N ARG A 4 1.83 -28.49 -0.57
CA ARG A 4 1.54 -29.48 -1.62
C ARG A 4 1.98 -28.96 -2.98
N ASN A 5 2.98 -29.59 -3.58
CA ASN A 5 3.36 -29.41 -4.97
C ASN A 5 2.28 -30.00 -5.90
N PHE A 6 1.52 -29.15 -6.59
CA PHE A 6 0.68 -29.58 -7.71
C PHE A 6 1.50 -29.54 -8.99
N LYS A 7 2.11 -30.68 -9.36
CA LYS A 7 2.65 -30.88 -10.71
C LYS A 7 1.48 -30.88 -11.70
N ARG A 8 1.32 -29.80 -12.48
CA ARG A 8 0.36 -29.75 -13.59
C ARG A 8 0.84 -30.73 -14.68
N GLN A 9 0.10 -31.82 -14.88
CA GLN A 9 0.26 -32.68 -16.06
C GLN A 9 -0.09 -31.87 -17.32
N ARG A 10 0.82 -31.84 -18.29
CA ARG A 10 0.53 -31.34 -19.64
C ARG A 10 -0.13 -32.47 -20.41
N TYR A 11 -1.41 -32.33 -20.74
CA TYR A 11 -2.07 -33.18 -21.72
C TYR A 11 -1.52 -32.81 -23.10
N HIS A 12 -0.67 -33.67 -23.65
CA HIS A 12 -0.35 -33.68 -25.07
C HIS A 12 -1.39 -34.56 -25.75
N THR A 13 -2.42 -33.94 -26.31
CA THR A 13 -3.26 -34.54 -27.34
C THR A 13 -3.16 -33.64 -28.55
N SER A 14 -2.20 -33.94 -29.42
CA SER A 14 -2.24 -33.46 -30.80
C SER A 14 -3.44 -34.14 -31.46
N PRO A 15 -4.38 -33.41 -32.10
CA PRO A 15 -5.39 -34.06 -32.90
C PRO A 15 -4.69 -34.71 -34.11
N GLY A 16 -5.00 -35.98 -34.34
CA GLY A 16 -4.51 -36.73 -35.48
C GLY A 16 -4.91 -36.07 -36.79
N SER A 17 -4.01 -36.12 -37.77
CA SER A 17 -4.29 -35.77 -39.16
C SER A 17 -5.20 -36.84 -39.75
N GLU A 18 -6.51 -36.63 -39.68
CA GLU A 18 -7.44 -37.27 -40.61
C GLU A 18 -7.69 -36.29 -41.75
N ASP A 19 -7.30 -36.70 -42.96
CA ASP A 19 -7.61 -36.04 -44.22
C ASP A 19 -9.14 -36.06 -44.42
N GLU A 20 -9.85 -35.09 -43.83
CA GLU A 20 -11.24 -34.83 -44.16
C GLU A 20 -11.33 -33.93 -45.39
N HIS A 21 -11.87 -34.50 -46.47
CA HIS A 21 -12.30 -33.77 -47.67
C HIS A 21 -13.14 -32.55 -47.30
N ILE A 22 -12.56 -31.36 -47.43
CA ILE A 22 -13.30 -30.09 -47.35
C ILE A 22 -14.24 -30.04 -48.56
N SER A 23 -15.51 -30.34 -48.32
CA SER A 23 -16.58 -30.13 -49.29
C SER A 23 -16.77 -28.62 -49.46
N VAL A 24 -16.37 -28.10 -50.63
CA VAL A 24 -16.58 -26.71 -51.03
C VAL A 24 -18.08 -26.46 -51.18
N MET A 25 -18.67 -25.91 -50.12
CA MET A 25 -20.00 -25.32 -50.15
C MET A 25 -19.87 -23.88 -50.66
N GLY A 26 -20.35 -23.65 -51.89
CA GLY A 26 -20.85 -22.36 -52.39
C GLY A 26 -19.91 -21.15 -52.30
N GLU A 27 -19.27 -20.82 -53.42
CA GLU A 27 -18.70 -19.50 -53.67
C GLU A 27 -19.80 -18.42 -53.64
N GLN A 28 -20.03 -17.84 -52.47
CA GLN A 28 -20.25 -16.41 -52.38
C GLN A 28 -18.90 -15.81 -51.99
N ASN A 29 -18.12 -15.47 -53.01
CA ASN A 29 -16.97 -14.59 -52.86
C ASN A 29 -17.49 -13.24 -52.35
N VAL A 30 -17.60 -13.10 -51.03
CA VAL A 30 -17.39 -11.78 -50.42
C VAL A 30 -15.92 -11.51 -50.69
N ASP A 31 -15.69 -10.75 -51.76
CA ASP A 31 -14.39 -10.27 -52.17
C ASP A 31 -13.91 -9.26 -51.11
N ILE A 32 -13.52 -9.78 -49.95
CA ILE A 32 -12.80 -9.02 -48.93
C ILE A 32 -11.39 -8.91 -49.48
N GLY A 33 -11.17 -7.88 -50.30
CA GLY A 33 -9.87 -7.47 -50.81
C GLY A 33 -8.89 -7.01 -49.73
N LEU A 34 -8.90 -7.64 -48.55
CA LEU A 34 -7.80 -7.57 -47.61
C LEU A 34 -6.78 -8.63 -48.00
N THR A 35 -5.69 -8.16 -48.59
CA THR A 35 -4.46 -8.94 -48.69
C THR A 35 -4.09 -9.46 -47.30
N ARG A 36 -3.58 -10.71 -47.20
CA ARG A 36 -3.12 -11.32 -45.94
C ARG A 36 -2.20 -10.38 -45.12
N SER A 37 -1.46 -9.52 -45.79
CA SER A 37 -0.66 -8.45 -45.21
C SER A 37 -1.48 -7.42 -44.42
N GLN A 38 -2.61 -6.95 -44.95
CA GLN A 38 -3.48 -5.97 -44.27
C GLN A 38 -4.11 -6.57 -43.01
N LEU A 39 -4.51 -7.84 -43.04
CA LEU A 39 -5.01 -8.54 -41.85
C LEU A 39 -3.94 -8.67 -40.75
N MET A 40 -2.71 -8.99 -41.13
CA MET A 40 -1.58 -9.07 -40.20
C MET A 40 -1.24 -7.69 -39.62
N GLU A 41 -1.32 -6.63 -40.43
CA GLU A 41 -1.07 -5.26 -40.00
C GLU A 41 -2.14 -4.74 -39.04
N ASP A 42 -3.41 -4.98 -39.33
CA ASP A 42 -4.52 -4.63 -38.43
C ASP A 42 -4.46 -5.40 -37.10
N LEU A 43 -4.09 -6.68 -37.15
CA LEU A 43 -3.88 -7.50 -35.95
C LEU A 43 -2.69 -6.98 -35.12
N SER A 44 -1.59 -6.60 -35.76
CA SER A 44 -0.42 -6.01 -35.10
C SER A 44 -0.79 -4.68 -34.43
N ARG A 45 -1.56 -3.84 -35.13
CA ARG A 45 -2.04 -2.56 -34.61
C ARG A 45 -2.98 -2.74 -33.42
N MET A 46 -3.85 -3.75 -33.45
CA MET A 46 -4.71 -4.10 -32.31
C MET A 46 -3.88 -4.56 -31.10
N PHE A 47 -2.80 -5.31 -31.32
CA PHE A 47 -1.90 -5.68 -30.24
C PHE A 47 -1.16 -4.46 -29.68
N ASP A 48 -0.62 -3.59 -30.52
CA ASP A 48 0.08 -2.38 -30.06
C ASP A 48 -0.84 -1.50 -29.20
N VAL A 49 -2.08 -1.27 -29.64
CA VAL A 49 -3.06 -0.46 -28.89
C VAL A 49 -3.44 -1.11 -27.56
N LYS A 50 -3.57 -2.44 -27.51
CA LYS A 50 -3.96 -3.14 -26.26
C LYS A 50 -2.78 -3.34 -25.31
N LEU A 51 -1.57 -3.53 -25.83
CA LEU A 51 -0.37 -3.75 -25.03
C LEU A 51 0.26 -2.43 -24.56
N ALA A 52 0.03 -1.31 -25.25
CA ALA A 52 0.51 0.02 -24.86
C ALA A 52 0.03 0.46 -23.47
N ASN A 53 -1.15 0.00 -23.04
CA ASN A 53 -1.74 0.34 -21.74
C ASN A 53 -1.40 -0.67 -20.63
N LEU A 54 -0.62 -1.72 -20.93
CA LEU A 54 -0.20 -2.67 -19.90
C LEU A 54 1.07 -2.16 -19.22
N ALA A 55 1.06 -2.22 -17.89
CA ALA A 55 2.24 -1.97 -17.09
C ALA A 55 3.36 -2.92 -17.56
N THR A 56 4.51 -2.34 -17.87
CA THR A 56 5.66 -3.13 -18.26
C THR A 56 6.18 -3.89 -17.04
N LYS A 57 6.96 -4.93 -17.29
CA LYS A 57 7.63 -5.68 -16.21
C LYS A 57 8.52 -4.77 -15.35
N ASP A 58 9.09 -3.73 -15.95
CA ASP A 58 9.94 -2.76 -15.27
C ASP A 58 9.13 -1.88 -14.32
N ASP A 59 7.93 -1.45 -14.72
CA ASP A 59 7.01 -0.70 -13.84
C ASP A 59 6.62 -1.53 -12.60
N LEU A 60 6.32 -2.82 -12.80
CA LEU A 60 6.02 -3.73 -11.69
C LEU A 60 7.22 -3.93 -10.77
N SER A 61 8.43 -4.00 -11.34
CA SER A 61 9.66 -4.10 -10.56
C SER A 61 9.91 -2.82 -9.73
N GLN A 62 9.71 -1.65 -10.33
CA GLN A 62 9.85 -0.36 -9.65
C GLN A 62 8.85 -0.22 -8.51
N ILE A 63 7.57 -0.52 -8.75
CA ILE A 63 6.53 -0.48 -7.72
C ILE A 63 6.87 -1.45 -6.60
N SER A 64 7.34 -2.66 -6.91
CA SER A 64 7.72 -3.64 -5.89
C SER A 64 8.89 -3.18 -5.02
N GLY A 65 9.85 -2.45 -5.62
CA GLY A 65 10.96 -1.83 -4.91
C GLY A 65 10.47 -0.73 -3.98
N GLN A 66 9.71 0.22 -4.51
CA GLN A 66 9.12 1.32 -3.72
C GLN A 66 8.26 0.80 -2.56
N VAL A 67 7.46 -0.24 -2.78
CA VAL A 67 6.65 -0.85 -1.72
C VAL A 67 7.54 -1.47 -0.64
N ARG A 68 8.65 -2.12 -1.00
CA ARG A 68 9.58 -2.68 -0.02
C ARG A 68 10.21 -1.57 0.82
N ASP A 69 10.71 -0.52 0.17
CA ASP A 69 11.37 0.61 0.83
C ASP A 69 10.39 1.30 1.80
N LEU A 70 9.15 1.55 1.36
CA LEU A 70 8.10 2.14 2.20
C LEU A 70 7.69 1.26 3.39
N VAL A 71 7.74 -0.06 3.24
CA VAL A 71 7.46 -1.01 4.33
C VAL A 71 8.57 -0.98 5.36
N GLU A 72 9.83 -0.90 4.92
CA GLU A 72 11.00 -0.81 5.78
C GLU A 72 11.01 0.52 6.54
N GLU A 73 10.81 1.64 5.86
CA GLU A 73 10.67 2.96 6.48
C GLU A 73 9.51 3.00 7.49
N ASN A 74 8.35 2.44 7.15
CA ASN A 74 7.23 2.35 8.09
C ASN A 74 7.58 1.56 9.36
N LYS A 75 8.38 0.51 9.22
CA LYS A 75 8.80 -0.31 10.35
C LYS A 75 9.75 0.47 11.25
N GLU A 76 10.73 1.17 10.67
CA GLU A 76 11.68 2.02 11.40
C GLU A 76 10.96 3.15 12.13
N LEU A 77 10.07 3.88 11.44
CA LEU A 77 9.29 4.96 12.03
C LEU A 77 8.40 4.46 13.18
N ARG A 78 7.77 3.30 13.02
CA ARG A 78 6.96 2.69 14.10
C ARG A 78 7.81 2.34 15.32
N GLN A 79 9.03 1.86 15.10
CA GLN A 79 9.97 1.58 16.18
C GLN A 79 10.37 2.88 16.88
N GLU A 80 10.77 3.92 16.15
CA GLU A 80 11.14 5.21 16.72
C GLU A 80 10.00 5.83 17.53
N ILE A 81 8.77 5.80 17.01
CA ILE A 81 7.57 6.25 17.75
C ILE A 81 7.41 5.49 19.06
N SER A 82 7.66 4.17 19.06
CA SER A 82 7.55 3.35 20.26
C SER A 82 8.59 3.72 21.31
N GLU A 83 9.83 3.99 20.88
CA GLU A 83 10.93 4.40 21.75
C GLU A 83 10.68 5.79 22.34
N LEU A 84 10.24 6.75 21.52
CA LEU A 84 9.89 8.10 21.96
C LEU A 84 8.76 8.08 23.00
N LYS A 85 7.72 7.27 22.81
CA LYS A 85 6.63 7.13 23.80
C LYS A 85 7.12 6.58 25.14
N VAL A 86 8.07 5.65 25.12
CA VAL A 86 8.69 5.13 26.34
C VAL A 86 9.49 6.23 27.05
N GLN A 87 10.28 7.00 26.30
CA GLN A 87 11.05 8.12 26.86
C GLN A 87 10.14 9.20 27.45
N GLU A 88 9.08 9.60 26.74
CA GLU A 88 8.08 10.54 27.22
C GLU A 88 7.50 10.11 28.57
N LYS A 89 7.05 8.85 28.67
CA LYS A 89 6.52 8.28 29.91
C LYS A 89 7.54 8.33 31.04
N MET A 90 8.81 8.03 30.76
CA MET A 90 9.89 8.11 31.75
C MET A 90 10.10 9.55 32.23
N PHE A 91 10.09 10.53 31.31
CA PHE A 91 10.25 11.94 31.67
C PHE A 91 9.08 12.47 32.49
N LEU A 92 7.84 12.15 32.11
CA LEU A 92 6.65 12.51 32.88
C LEU A 92 6.71 11.96 34.30
N ASN A 93 7.08 10.69 34.47
CA ASN A 93 7.25 10.10 35.79
C ASN A 93 8.32 10.80 36.63
N LYS A 94 9.48 11.13 36.02
CA LYS A 94 10.53 11.90 36.70
C LYS A 94 10.04 13.28 37.11
N LEU A 95 9.28 13.96 36.25
CA LEU A 95 8.72 15.27 36.51
C LEU A 95 7.75 15.22 37.69
N VAL A 96 6.83 14.27 37.72
CA VAL A 96 5.88 14.06 38.84
C VAL A 96 6.62 13.85 40.16
N VAL A 97 7.68 13.05 40.17
CA VAL A 97 8.50 12.81 41.37
C VAL A 97 9.19 14.10 41.83
N LEU A 98 9.77 14.87 40.90
CA LEU A 98 10.43 16.14 41.21
C LEU A 98 9.44 17.20 41.71
N GLU A 99 8.27 17.32 41.08
CA GLU A 99 7.21 18.23 41.49
C GLU A 99 6.71 17.87 42.90
N SER A 100 6.47 16.57 43.15
CA SER A 100 6.05 16.08 44.46
C SER A 100 7.12 16.34 45.54
N ARG A 101 8.39 16.17 45.19
CA ARG A 101 9.51 16.47 46.11
C ARG A 101 9.62 17.98 46.38
N SER A 102 9.46 18.80 45.35
CA SER A 102 9.49 20.27 45.46
C SER A 102 8.37 20.80 46.34
N ARG A 103 7.15 20.25 46.21
CA ARG A 103 5.97 20.71 46.97
C ARG A 103 5.80 20.07 48.34
N ARG A 104 6.60 19.07 48.70
CA ARG A 104 6.42 18.27 49.93
C ARG A 104 6.34 19.10 51.21
N ASN A 105 7.05 20.23 51.25
CA ASN A 105 7.12 21.11 52.41
C ASN A 105 6.25 22.38 52.27
N ASN A 106 5.44 22.47 51.21
CA ASN A 106 4.57 23.62 50.98
C ASN A 106 3.17 23.32 51.52
N LEU A 107 2.78 24.02 52.57
CA LEU A 107 1.41 23.99 53.11
C LEU A 107 0.53 24.96 52.32
N ILE A 108 -0.47 24.42 51.60
CA ILE A 108 -1.44 25.22 50.84
C ILE A 108 -2.71 25.34 51.68
N PHE A 109 -2.94 26.53 52.25
CA PHE A 109 -4.20 26.85 52.91
C PHE A 109 -5.21 27.32 51.86
N LYS A 110 -6.25 26.51 51.60
CA LYS A 110 -7.37 26.86 50.72
C LYS A 110 -8.56 27.31 51.57
N GLY A 111 -9.32 28.29 51.10
CA GLY A 111 -10.55 28.73 51.77
C GLY A 111 -10.36 29.71 52.93
N LEU A 112 -9.16 30.30 53.08
CA LEU A 112 -9.01 31.46 53.94
C LEU A 112 -9.72 32.66 53.29
N GLY A 113 -10.81 33.10 53.90
CA GLY A 113 -11.45 34.36 53.53
C GLY A 113 -10.48 35.51 53.84
N TRP A 114 -10.15 36.29 52.82
CA TRP A 114 -9.34 37.48 52.98
C TRP A 114 -10.10 38.50 53.83
N LYS A 115 -9.80 38.56 55.14
CA LYS A 115 -10.19 39.70 55.98
C LYS A 115 -9.16 40.81 55.78
N GLY A 116 -9.20 41.42 54.60
CA GLY A 116 -8.54 42.71 54.42
C GLY A 116 -9.24 43.71 55.32
N ASN A 117 -8.53 44.25 56.31
CA ASN A 117 -8.92 45.54 56.85
C ASN A 117 -8.71 46.54 55.71
N VAL A 118 -9.74 46.70 54.89
CA VAL A 118 -9.87 47.88 54.05
C VAL A 118 -10.08 49.00 55.06
N THR A 119 -8.99 49.60 55.52
CA THR A 119 -9.06 51.00 55.93
C THR A 119 -9.42 51.72 54.65
N ASP A 120 -10.72 51.94 54.47
CA ASP A 120 -11.26 52.83 53.45
C ASP A 120 -10.46 54.12 53.56
N LEU A 121 -9.60 54.37 52.58
CA LEU A 121 -9.06 55.69 52.31
C LEU A 121 -10.23 56.51 51.78
N SER A 122 -11.11 56.93 52.68
CA SER A 122 -12.00 58.06 52.48
C SER A 122 -11.26 59.32 52.90
N CYS A 123 -11.04 60.18 51.89
CA CYS A 123 -10.56 61.57 51.95
C CYS A 123 -9.04 61.77 52.06
#